data_AF-A0A2V8L6B9-F1
#
_entry.id   AF-A0A2V8L6B9-F1
#
_cell.length_a   1.000
_cell.length_b   1.000
_cell.length_c   1.000
_cell.angle_alpha   90.00
_cell.angle_beta   90.00
_cell.angle_gamma   90.00
#
_symmetry.space_group_name_H-M   'P 1'
#
loop_
_entity.id
_entity.type
_entity.pdbx_description
1 polymer ?
#
loop_
_entity_poly.entity_id
_entity_poly.type
_entity_poly.pdbx_seq_one_letter_code
_entity_poly.pdbx_strand_id
1 'polypeptide(L)'
;MVTRSGGNQYRGSAFWTNRNSAGYANTWFNNFAGAGKDYENRNQFGVRFGGPLIKNKTFFFILVDEQRDIIKQTWVAPVLTAQARQGIFRFFPGADNQNATAINPTVDRNGNPVRPPNAIGDLRSRSTYSNWPMARRVIRIERDMTVGFKA
;
A
#
# COMPACT_ATOMS: atom_id res chain seq x y z
N MET A 1 -4.18 30.37 -13.29
CA MET A 1 -3.77 31.25 -12.17
C MET A 1 -4.02 32.69 -12.59
N VAL A 2 -4.64 33.53 -11.75
CA VAL A 2 -4.90 34.94 -12.07
C VAL A 2 -4.16 35.82 -11.06
N THR A 3 -3.13 36.51 -11.52
CA THR A 3 -2.43 37.54 -10.73
C THR A 3 -3.33 38.78 -10.64
N ARG A 4 -3.50 39.35 -9.44
CA ARG A 4 -4.35 40.54 -9.25
C ARG A 4 -3.73 41.76 -9.95
N SER A 5 -4.59 42.63 -10.49
CA SER A 5 -4.18 43.92 -11.04
C SER A 5 -3.60 44.86 -9.96
N GLY A 6 -2.71 45.76 -10.39
CA GLY A 6 -2.10 46.78 -9.53
C GLY A 6 -3.13 47.67 -8.86
N GLY A 7 -3.08 47.76 -7.53
CA GLY A 7 -3.91 48.68 -6.75
C GLY A 7 -3.07 49.79 -6.13
N ASN A 8 -3.62 50.99 -6.01
CA ASN A 8 -2.97 52.15 -5.35
C ASN A 8 -2.87 52.04 -3.82
N GLN A 9 -3.23 50.88 -3.25
CA GLN A 9 -3.21 50.61 -1.81
C GLN A 9 -2.27 49.44 -1.57
N TYR A 10 -1.43 49.54 -0.54
CA TYR A 10 -0.68 48.41 -0.04
C TYR A 10 -1.66 47.35 0.49
N ARG A 11 -1.50 46.10 0.04
CA ARG A 11 -2.30 44.96 0.49
C ARG A 11 -1.38 43.77 0.69
N GLY A 12 -1.55 43.10 1.83
CA GLY A 12 -0.88 41.85 2.12
C GLY A 12 -1.78 40.88 2.87
N SER A 13 -1.33 39.63 2.95
CA SER A 13 -1.85 38.64 3.90
C SER A 13 -0.84 37.54 4.07
N ALA A 14 -0.67 37.07 5.31
CA ALA A 14 -0.02 35.81 5.60
C ALA A 14 -1.07 34.70 5.79
N PHE A 15 -0.66 33.45 5.60
CA PHE A 15 -1.40 32.27 6.03
C PHE A 15 -0.42 31.23 6.57
N TRP A 16 -0.90 30.39 7.47
CA TRP A 16 -0.23 29.17 7.92
C TRP A 16 -1.29 28.10 8.14
N THR A 17 -1.00 26.88 7.69
CA THR A 17 -1.80 25.69 7.91
C THR A 17 -0.88 24.57 8.39
N ASN A 18 -1.32 23.85 9.42
CA ASN A 18 -0.67 22.63 9.89
C ASN A 18 -1.63 21.45 9.74
N ARG A 19 -1.08 20.31 9.30
CA ARG A 19 -1.74 19.01 9.33
C ARG A 19 -0.82 18.03 10.03
N ASN A 20 -1.21 17.59 11.22
CA ASN A 20 -0.43 16.67 12.04
C ASN A 20 -1.20 15.38 12.31
N SER A 21 -0.68 14.26 11.80
CA SER A 21 -1.15 12.88 11.99
C SER A 21 -1.48 12.50 13.43
N ALA A 22 -0.89 13.15 14.44
CA ALA A 22 -1.22 12.95 15.85
C ALA A 22 -2.74 12.98 16.12
N GLY A 23 -3.45 13.96 15.55
CA GLY A 23 -4.91 14.13 15.71
C GLY A 23 -5.79 13.29 14.77
N TYR A 24 -5.20 12.52 13.84
CA TYR A 24 -5.95 11.71 12.87
C TYR A 24 -6.02 10.23 13.27
N ALA A 25 -7.06 9.54 12.79
CA ALA A 25 -7.17 8.08 12.88
C ALA A 25 -6.13 7.37 11.98
N ASN A 26 -5.89 6.09 12.27
CA ASN A 26 -5.07 5.24 11.39
C ASN A 26 -5.82 4.87 10.10
N THR A 27 -5.10 4.59 9.01
CA THR A 27 -5.71 4.22 7.73
C THR A 27 -6.37 2.83 7.82
N TRP A 28 -7.37 2.55 6.96
CA TRP A 28 -7.95 1.21 6.90
C TRP A 28 -6.90 0.15 6.57
N PHE A 29 -5.95 0.44 5.66
CA PHE A 29 -4.92 -0.50 5.25
C PHE A 29 -3.88 -0.81 6.34
N ASN A 30 -3.65 0.11 7.28
CA ASN A 30 -2.75 -0.09 8.42
C ASN A 30 -3.45 -0.70 9.66
N ASN A 31 -4.78 -0.52 9.79
CA ASN A 31 -5.59 -1.32 10.72
C ASN A 31 -5.82 -2.75 10.17
N PHE A 32 -5.94 -2.86 8.84
CA PHE A 32 -5.54 -4.06 8.11
C PHE A 32 -4.02 -4.24 8.17
N ALA A 33 -3.49 -5.40 7.76
CA ALA A 33 -2.13 -5.84 8.11
C ALA A 33 -1.89 -5.97 9.63
N GLY A 34 -1.84 -4.85 10.37
CA GLY A 34 -1.47 -4.71 11.78
C GLY A 34 -0.39 -3.64 12.00
N ALA A 35 -0.38 -2.60 11.14
CA ALA A 35 0.67 -1.60 11.07
C ALA A 35 0.37 -0.37 11.94
N GLY A 36 1.44 0.31 12.36
CA GLY A 36 1.33 1.58 13.08
C GLY A 36 0.68 2.68 12.23
N LYS A 37 0.23 3.75 12.89
CA LYS A 37 -0.27 4.95 12.21
C LYS A 37 0.87 5.62 11.44
N ASP A 38 0.62 5.91 10.16
CA ASP A 38 1.56 6.69 9.35
C ASP A 38 1.75 8.09 9.94
N TYR A 39 3.01 8.53 10.01
CA TYR A 39 3.35 9.86 10.46
C TYR A 39 3.29 10.81 9.28
N GLU A 40 2.36 11.76 9.30
CA GLU A 40 2.34 12.94 8.44
C GLU A 40 2.44 14.18 9.32
N ASN A 41 3.35 15.09 9.00
CA ASN A 41 3.36 16.45 9.53
C ASN A 41 3.65 17.42 8.38
N ARG A 42 2.61 18.12 7.93
CA ARG A 42 2.67 19.12 6.87
C ARG A 42 2.50 20.50 7.46
N ASN A 43 3.44 21.38 7.14
CA ASN A 43 3.39 22.80 7.47
C ASN A 43 3.44 23.57 6.16
N GLN A 44 2.34 24.22 5.79
CA GLN A 44 2.31 25.13 4.65
C GLN A 44 2.13 26.55 5.16
N PHE A 45 2.96 27.47 4.69
CA PHE A 45 2.86 28.88 5.01
C PHE A 45 3.15 29.71 3.78
N GLY A 46 2.53 30.88 3.71
CA GLY A 46 2.80 31.82 2.66
C GLY A 46 2.47 33.24 3.05
N VAL A 47 3.16 34.17 2.40
CA VAL A 47 2.98 35.61 2.55
C VAL A 47 2.86 36.19 1.16
N ARG A 48 1.83 37.01 0.95
CA ARG A 48 1.73 37.89 -0.21
C ARG A 48 1.71 39.34 0.25
N PHE A 49 2.39 40.20 -0.49
CA PHE A 49 2.38 41.65 -0.29
C PHE A 49 2.53 42.36 -1.64
N GLY A 50 1.84 43.47 -1.83
CA GLY A 50 1.96 44.26 -3.06
C GLY A 50 1.31 45.63 -2.93
N GLY A 51 1.65 46.52 -3.85
CA GLY A 51 1.18 47.90 -3.85
C GLY A 51 1.88 48.74 -4.93
N PRO A 52 1.63 50.06 -4.96
CA PRO A 52 2.31 50.95 -5.88
C PRO A 52 3.73 51.24 -5.40
N LEU A 53 4.71 51.11 -6.29
CA LEU A 53 6.01 51.77 -6.16
C LEU A 53 5.86 53.26 -6.55
N ILE A 54 5.09 53.52 -7.61
CA ILE A 54 4.64 54.85 -8.02
C ILE A 54 3.14 54.75 -8.33
N LYS A 55 2.31 55.52 -7.61
CA LYS A 55 0.84 55.52 -7.77
C LYS A 55 0.45 55.72 -9.25
N ASN A 56 -0.53 54.96 -9.73
CA ASN A 56 -0.99 54.93 -11.12
C ASN A 56 0.05 54.57 -12.20
N LYS A 57 1.29 54.19 -11.86
CA LYS A 57 2.37 53.96 -12.85
C LYS A 57 3.10 52.62 -12.68
N THR A 58 3.55 52.30 -11.47
CA THR A 58 4.44 51.16 -11.22
C THR A 58 3.99 50.46 -9.96
N PHE A 59 3.80 49.14 -10.03
CA PHE A 59 3.34 48.31 -8.92
C PHE A 59 4.31 47.15 -8.71
N PHE A 60 4.46 46.72 -7.46
CA PHE A 60 5.24 45.54 -7.10
C PHE A 60 4.35 44.49 -6.44
N PHE A 61 4.76 43.23 -6.56
CA PHE A 61 4.12 42.08 -5.93
C PHE A 61 5.19 41.10 -5.47
N ILE A 62 5.08 40.66 -4.23
CA ILE A 62 5.88 39.61 -3.61
C ILE A 62 4.91 38.52 -3.17
N LEU A 63 5.23 37.28 -3.53
CA LEU A 63 4.52 36.10 -3.06
C LEU A 63 5.57 35.05 -2.69
N VAL A 64 5.44 34.51 -1.47
CA VAL A 64 6.18 33.37 -0.97
C VAL A 64 5.14 32.34 -0.54
N ASP A 65 5.32 31.09 -0.98
CA ASP A 65 4.52 29.93 -0.57
C ASP A 65 5.51 28.80 -0.36
N GLU A 66 5.55 28.23 0.84
CA GLU A 66 6.48 27.18 1.23
C GLU A 66 5.72 26.06 1.94
N GLN A 67 6.02 24.82 1.55
CA GLN A 67 5.45 23.61 2.12
C GLN A 67 6.58 22.72 2.65
N ARG A 68 6.52 22.40 3.94
CA ARG A 68 7.42 21.43 4.60
C ARG A 68 6.63 20.21 5.01
N ASP A 69 6.93 19.09 4.35
CA ASP A 69 6.35 17.78 4.62
C ASP A 69 7.37 16.86 5.29
N ILE A 70 6.94 16.17 6.35
CA ILE A 70 7.61 15.00 6.89
C ILE A 70 6.60 13.85 6.88
N ILE A 71 6.89 12.83 6.08
CA ILE A 71 6.06 11.63 5.92
C ILE A 71 6.89 10.40 6.33
N LYS A 72 6.33 9.55 7.19
CA LYS A 72 6.80 8.17 7.43
C LYS A 72 5.62 7.24 7.22
N GLN A 73 5.70 6.41 6.20
CA GLN A 73 4.69 5.41 5.88
C GLN A 73 5.16 4.02 6.31
N THR A 74 4.27 3.24 6.92
CA THR A 74 4.53 1.83 7.20
C THR A 74 4.16 1.01 5.96
N TRP A 75 5.15 0.44 5.27
CA TRP A 75 4.91 -0.41 4.11
C TRP A 75 5.01 -1.89 4.47
N VAL A 76 3.94 -2.66 4.21
CA VAL A 76 3.89 -4.10 4.41
C VAL A 76 3.89 -4.80 3.06
N ALA A 77 5.00 -5.45 2.72
CA ALA A 77 5.15 -6.19 1.47
C ALA A 77 4.28 -7.47 1.47
N PRO A 78 3.56 -7.79 0.39
CA PRO A 78 2.97 -9.12 0.24
C PRO A 78 4.08 -10.16 0.06
N VAL A 79 4.07 -11.21 0.87
CA VAL A 79 5.00 -12.34 0.78
C VAL A 79 4.29 -13.59 0.29
N LEU A 80 5.04 -14.52 -0.31
CA LEU A 80 4.50 -15.83 -0.69
C LEU A 80 4.05 -16.62 0.55
N THR A 81 2.84 -17.20 0.48
CA THR A 81 2.33 -18.13 1.50
C THR A 81 3.31 -19.28 1.75
N ALA A 82 3.26 -19.91 2.93
CA ALA A 82 4.18 -20.98 3.31
C ALA A 82 4.28 -22.10 2.25
N GLN A 83 3.13 -22.53 1.71
CA GLN A 83 3.06 -23.52 0.64
C GLN A 83 3.62 -23.00 -0.70
N ALA A 84 3.37 -21.74 -1.06
CA ALA A 84 3.93 -21.15 -2.28
C ALA A 84 5.46 -21.01 -2.22
N ARG A 85 6.03 -20.74 -1.02
CA ARG A 85 7.49 -20.79 -0.78
C ARG A 85 8.09 -22.19 -0.96
N GLN A 86 7.28 -23.25 -0.84
CA GLN A 86 7.63 -24.64 -1.10
C GLN A 86 7.27 -25.08 -2.55
N GLY A 87 6.96 -24.14 -3.45
CA GLY A 87 6.57 -24.42 -4.83
C GLY A 87 5.17 -25.01 -4.99
N ILE A 88 4.33 -25.00 -3.94
CA ILE A 88 2.94 -25.47 -3.97
C ILE A 88 2.00 -24.27 -4.10
N PHE A 89 1.53 -24.03 -5.31
CA PHE A 89 0.63 -22.91 -5.63
C PHE A 89 -0.82 -23.37 -5.51
N ARG A 90 -1.60 -22.65 -4.71
CA ARG A 90 -3.06 -22.84 -4.58
C ARG A 90 -3.79 -21.85 -5.47
N PHE A 91 -4.98 -22.22 -5.94
CA PHE A 91 -5.87 -21.35 -6.72
C PHE A 91 -7.32 -21.84 -6.64
N PHE A 92 -8.28 -20.94 -6.90
CA PHE A 92 -9.68 -21.28 -7.12
C PHE A 92 -9.97 -21.22 -8.63
N PRO A 93 -10.55 -22.26 -9.25
CA PRO A 93 -10.91 -22.22 -10.67
C PRO A 93 -11.83 -21.04 -10.99
N GLY A 94 -11.51 -20.28 -12.04
CA GLY A 94 -12.29 -19.12 -12.48
C GLY A 94 -12.05 -17.81 -11.71
N ALA A 95 -11.13 -17.80 -10.73
CA ALA A 95 -10.75 -16.60 -10.01
C ALA A 95 -9.23 -16.36 -10.07
N ASP A 96 -8.84 -15.10 -10.24
CA ASP A 96 -7.44 -14.68 -10.15
C ASP A 96 -6.93 -14.81 -8.71
N ASN A 97 -5.67 -15.22 -8.55
CA ASN A 97 -5.02 -15.25 -7.26
C ASN A 97 -4.70 -13.82 -6.79
N GLN A 98 -5.19 -13.47 -5.60
CA GLN A 98 -5.13 -12.13 -5.04
C GLN A 98 -4.64 -12.16 -3.58
N ASN A 99 -3.95 -11.11 -3.16
CA ASN A 99 -3.46 -10.98 -1.79
C ASN A 99 -4.58 -10.68 -0.79
N ALA A 100 -4.27 -10.75 0.52
CA ALA A 100 -5.24 -10.54 1.60
C ALA A 100 -5.82 -9.11 1.68
N THR A 101 -5.27 -8.14 0.94
CA THR A 101 -5.72 -6.73 0.90
C THR A 101 -6.55 -6.38 -0.33
N ALA A 102 -6.73 -7.31 -1.27
CA ALA A 102 -7.51 -7.09 -2.48
C ALA A 102 -9.02 -7.08 -2.21
N ILE A 103 -9.81 -6.54 -3.16
CA ILE A 103 -11.27 -6.53 -3.11
C ILE A 103 -11.84 -7.96 -3.11
N ASN A 104 -11.24 -8.86 -3.89
CA ASN A 104 -11.58 -10.29 -3.97
C ASN A 104 -10.36 -11.13 -3.53
N PRO A 105 -10.05 -11.24 -2.23
CA PRO A 105 -8.85 -11.93 -1.76
C PRO A 105 -8.99 -13.45 -1.89
N THR A 106 -7.93 -14.15 -2.30
CA THR A 106 -7.90 -15.63 -2.30
C THR A 106 -7.21 -16.22 -1.06
N VAL A 107 -6.65 -15.37 -0.18
CA VAL A 107 -5.98 -15.76 1.06
C VAL A 107 -6.24 -14.77 2.19
N ASP A 108 -6.19 -15.23 3.45
CA ASP A 108 -6.17 -14.36 4.64
C ASP A 108 -4.74 -13.89 4.98
N ARG A 109 -4.57 -13.09 6.06
CA ARG A 109 -3.25 -12.62 6.50
C ARG A 109 -2.32 -13.72 7.03
N ASN A 110 -2.88 -14.83 7.48
CA ASN A 110 -2.12 -16.00 7.95
C ASN A 110 -1.67 -16.88 6.76
N GLY A 111 -2.16 -16.58 5.55
CA GLY A 111 -1.93 -17.37 4.34
C GLY A 111 -2.86 -18.58 4.22
N ASN A 112 -3.96 -18.63 4.97
CA ASN A 112 -5.03 -19.62 4.77
C ASN A 112 -5.84 -19.27 3.51
N PRO A 113 -6.42 -20.24 2.79
CA PRO A 113 -7.26 -19.97 1.63
C PRO A 113 -8.58 -19.31 2.02
N VAL A 114 -9.01 -18.32 1.24
CA VAL A 114 -10.35 -17.70 1.33
C VAL A 114 -11.00 -17.84 -0.04
N ARG A 115 -12.23 -18.39 -0.11
CA ARG A 115 -12.96 -18.59 -1.37
C ARG A 115 -13.49 -17.24 -1.88
N PRO A 116 -13.03 -16.72 -3.03
CA PRO A 116 -13.55 -15.46 -3.56
C PRO A 116 -14.95 -15.67 -4.17
N PRO A 117 -15.77 -14.61 -4.30
CA PRO A 117 -17.14 -14.72 -4.80
C PRO A 117 -17.25 -15.30 -6.21
N ASN A 118 -16.26 -15.03 -7.07
CA ASN A 118 -16.20 -15.48 -8.47
C ASN A 118 -15.60 -16.88 -8.67
N ALA A 119 -15.30 -17.63 -7.60
CA ALA A 119 -14.80 -19.00 -7.72
C ALA A 119 -15.86 -19.94 -8.35
N ILE A 120 -15.49 -20.59 -9.46
CA ILE A 120 -16.31 -21.55 -10.21
C ILE A 120 -16.13 -22.98 -9.65
N GLY A 121 -15.11 -23.22 -8.82
CA GLY A 121 -14.89 -24.50 -8.15
C GLY A 121 -14.11 -24.38 -6.84
N ASP A 122 -13.89 -25.52 -6.20
CA ASP A 122 -13.17 -25.62 -4.94
C ASP A 122 -11.67 -25.34 -5.08
N LEU A 123 -11.03 -25.13 -3.93
CA LEU A 123 -9.59 -24.89 -3.83
C LEU A 123 -8.79 -26.04 -4.45
N ARG A 124 -7.92 -25.72 -5.40
CA ARG A 124 -6.95 -26.66 -5.99
C ARG A 124 -5.52 -26.23 -5.67
N SER A 125 -4.60 -27.18 -5.75
CA SER A 125 -3.16 -26.93 -5.60
C SER A 125 -2.36 -27.62 -6.71
N ARG A 126 -1.26 -26.99 -7.12
CA ARG A 126 -0.30 -27.52 -8.08
C ARG A 126 1.12 -27.30 -7.54
N SER A 127 1.89 -28.37 -7.44
CA SER A 127 3.32 -28.30 -7.14
C SER A 127 4.12 -28.09 -8.43
N THR A 128 5.16 -27.26 -8.40
CA THR A 128 6.16 -27.17 -9.48
C THR A 128 7.11 -28.37 -9.50
N TYR A 129 7.27 -29.06 -8.36
CA TYR A 129 8.19 -30.19 -8.22
C TYR A 129 7.62 -31.53 -8.70
N SER A 130 6.29 -31.67 -8.86
CA SER A 130 5.64 -32.94 -9.24
C SER A 130 6.04 -33.51 -10.59
N ASN A 131 6.62 -32.67 -11.46
CA ASN A 131 6.96 -33.00 -12.84
C ASN A 131 8.46 -33.32 -13.05
N TRP A 132 9.29 -33.20 -12.01
CA TRP A 132 10.71 -33.55 -12.09
C TRP A 132 10.89 -35.07 -11.94
N PRO A 133 11.59 -35.76 -12.86
CA PRO A 133 11.74 -37.22 -12.82
C PRO A 133 12.32 -37.75 -11.50
N MET A 134 13.19 -36.96 -10.85
CA MET A 134 13.84 -37.30 -9.58
C MET A 134 12.87 -37.25 -8.38
N ALA A 135 11.89 -36.34 -8.38
CA ALA A 135 10.93 -36.19 -7.28
C ALA A 135 9.98 -37.39 -7.16
N ARG A 136 9.67 -38.06 -8.28
CA ARG A 136 8.86 -39.28 -8.31
C ARG A 136 9.54 -40.48 -7.62
N ARG A 137 10.87 -40.48 -7.46
CA ARG A 137 11.60 -41.55 -6.75
C ARG A 137 11.48 -41.45 -5.25
N VAL A 138 11.53 -40.24 -4.68
CA VAL A 138 11.50 -40.02 -3.21
C VAL A 138 10.17 -40.51 -2.61
N ILE A 139 9.04 -40.16 -3.23
CA ILE A 139 7.70 -40.55 -2.74
C ILE A 139 7.44 -42.06 -2.85
N ARG A 140 8.18 -42.80 -3.71
CA ARG A 140 8.07 -44.27 -3.78
C ARG A 140 8.77 -44.94 -2.58
N ILE A 141 9.94 -44.43 -2.18
CA ILE A 141 10.75 -45.03 -1.10
C ILE A 141 10.01 -44.98 0.25
N GLU A 142 9.24 -43.92 0.53
CA GLU A 142 8.44 -43.84 1.77
C GLU A 142 7.24 -44.79 1.82
N ARG A 143 6.79 -45.35 0.68
CA ARG A 143 5.68 -46.33 0.66
C ARG A 143 6.13 -47.78 0.77
N ASP A 144 7.37 -48.07 0.38
CA ASP A 144 7.92 -49.44 0.43
C ASP A 144 8.51 -49.80 1.81
N MET A 145 8.64 -48.84 2.75
CA MET A 145 9.16 -49.09 4.11
C MET A 145 8.11 -49.57 5.14
N THR A 146 6.84 -49.74 4.76
CA THR A 146 5.75 -50.11 5.69
C THR A 146 5.26 -51.56 5.50
N VAL A 147 6.11 -52.47 5.00
CA VAL A 147 5.79 -53.91 4.87
C VAL A 147 6.98 -54.77 5.30
N GLY A 148 7.27 -54.84 6.60
CA GLY A 148 8.52 -55.46 7.04
C GLY A 148 8.74 -55.72 8.53
N PHE A 149 7.71 -55.88 9.36
CA PHE A 149 7.88 -56.48 10.70
C PHE A 149 6.71 -57.42 11.02
N LYS A 150 6.97 -58.73 10.91
CA LYS A 150 6.20 -59.76 11.60
C LYS A 150 6.84 -60.01 12.97
N ALA A 151 6.02 -60.13 13.99
CA ALA A 151 6.26 -60.95 15.17
C ALA A 151 5.23 -62.09 15.14
#